data_AF-A0A445K8W4-F1
#
_entry.id   AF-A0A445K8W4-F1
#
_cell.length_a   1.000
_cell.length_b   1.000
_cell.length_c   1.000
_cell.angle_alpha   90.00
_cell.angle_beta   90.00
_cell.angle_gamma   90.00
#
_symmetry.space_group_name_H-M   'P 1'
#
loop_
_entity.id
_entity.type
_entity.pdbx_description
1 polymer ?
#
loop_
_entity_poly.entity_id
_entity_poly.type
_entity_poly.pdbx_seq_one_letter_code
_entity_poly.pdbx_strand_id
1 'polypeptide(L)'
;MASAATISLSEAEPEAPKVHASDISSIKALAESKGASHIPSTNHSITDLHDDVADELAASIPVIDLSLLTSHDPQIHTKALYQLGKACAEWGFFMLTNHEIPEKLVEDVKKKSREFHDFPVEEKEFSDKGPFTPIRYGTSFYPEAENVHYWRDYLKVITFPEFNFPHKPPGRLPMTIDKKIRGVARKLLEGISESLGLESNSIIESSGFDSGLQLFIANLYPPCSQPHLALGMLPHSFLTLVTQNGIGRLQVKHDGKWVNVNPLPNSLMVILGDQLEIFSVSGPSCLTYADWNCASFRTAVIASLVQGVYILEHDRQKNRLGTKSLSPPWWEFFHFHLHNVLVDGADFSMFGAILELRLPPNYPKTFALNTPKYVIAFRVRAETRSRDILLDLKCIVNKIHKSFRFELAMHSFQNTVDVAGADNVWLAGHSLGSAIALLTGKKHG
;
A
#
# COMPACT_ATOMS: atom_id res chain seq x y z
N MET A 1 -25.09 -27.80 -52.66
CA MET A 1 -24.02 -28.81 -52.73
C MET A 1 -22.70 -28.10 -52.87
N ALA A 2 -21.65 -28.56 -52.18
CA ALA A 2 -20.34 -27.92 -52.18
C ALA A 2 -19.43 -28.44 -53.31
N SER A 3 -18.43 -27.65 -53.71
CA SER A 3 -17.08 -28.18 -53.93
C SER A 3 -16.01 -27.08 -53.83
N ALA A 4 -14.84 -27.49 -53.36
CA ALA A 4 -13.72 -26.69 -52.90
C ALA A 4 -12.95 -25.91 -53.97
N ALA A 5 -12.19 -24.90 -53.50
CA ALA A 5 -10.87 -24.58 -54.02
C ALA A 5 -9.90 -24.49 -52.84
N THR A 6 -8.84 -25.29 -52.88
CA THR A 6 -7.80 -25.37 -51.83
C THR A 6 -6.84 -24.18 -51.94
N ILE A 7 -6.49 -23.54 -50.82
CA ILE A 7 -5.38 -22.57 -50.76
C ILE A 7 -4.35 -23.08 -49.76
N SER A 8 -3.07 -22.96 -50.12
CA SER A 8 -1.92 -23.47 -49.38
C SER A 8 -1.82 -22.86 -47.99
N LEU A 9 -1.44 -23.69 -47.01
CA LEU A 9 -0.85 -23.20 -45.77
C LEU A 9 0.46 -22.47 -46.13
N SER A 10 0.53 -21.17 -45.85
CA SER A 10 1.80 -20.46 -45.75
C SER A 10 2.45 -20.80 -44.41
N GLU A 11 3.77 -20.95 -44.41
CA GLU A 11 4.55 -21.24 -43.22
C GLU A 11 4.29 -20.17 -42.14
N ALA A 12 4.04 -20.61 -40.91
CA ALA A 12 3.88 -19.69 -39.80
C ALA A 12 5.21 -18.98 -39.52
N GLU A 13 5.18 -17.66 -39.39
CA GLU A 13 6.31 -16.93 -38.80
C GLU A 13 6.62 -17.54 -37.42
N PRO A 14 7.90 -17.71 -37.04
CA PRO A 14 8.24 -18.27 -35.75
C PRO A 14 7.70 -17.35 -34.64
N GLU A 15 6.81 -17.88 -33.78
CA GLU A 15 6.38 -17.17 -32.56
C GLU A 15 7.62 -16.65 -31.84
N ALA A 16 7.69 -15.33 -31.63
CA ALA A 16 8.73 -14.74 -30.81
C ALA A 16 8.72 -15.41 -29.42
N PRO A 17 9.90 -15.72 -28.83
CA PRO A 17 9.95 -16.45 -27.57
C PRO A 17 9.10 -15.74 -26.50
N LYS A 18 8.17 -16.48 -25.89
CA LYS A 18 7.36 -15.99 -24.76
C LYS A 18 8.29 -15.83 -23.55
N VAL A 19 8.87 -14.64 -23.42
CA VAL A 19 9.71 -14.26 -22.27
C VAL A 19 8.82 -14.29 -21.02
N HIS A 20 9.12 -15.19 -20.10
CA HIS A 20 8.42 -15.25 -18.82
C HIS A 20 8.88 -14.10 -17.92
N ALA A 21 7.94 -13.47 -17.21
CA ALA A 21 8.25 -12.30 -16.39
C ALA A 21 9.24 -12.58 -15.24
N SER A 22 9.35 -13.84 -14.81
CA SER A 22 10.38 -14.35 -13.88
C SER A 22 11.82 -14.13 -14.36
N ASP A 23 12.02 -14.03 -15.66
CA ASP A 23 13.34 -14.02 -16.30
C ASP A 23 13.81 -12.58 -16.58
N ILE A 24 12.95 -11.58 -16.32
CA ILE A 24 13.22 -10.16 -16.59
C ILE A 24 13.86 -9.52 -15.35
N SER A 25 15.19 -9.51 -15.32
CA SER A 25 15.98 -8.90 -14.25
C SER A 25 16.02 -7.35 -14.29
N SER A 26 15.71 -6.74 -15.44
CA SER A 26 15.63 -5.28 -15.63
C SER A 26 14.73 -4.93 -16.82
N ILE A 27 13.74 -4.07 -16.59
CA ILE A 27 12.91 -3.44 -17.64
C ILE A 27 13.76 -2.46 -18.47
N LYS A 28 14.78 -1.81 -17.88
CA LYS A 28 15.71 -0.96 -18.65
C LYS A 28 16.43 -1.78 -19.72
N ALA A 29 17.03 -2.91 -19.34
CA ALA A 29 17.75 -3.77 -20.27
C ALA A 29 16.82 -4.36 -21.34
N LEU A 30 15.57 -4.70 -20.98
CA LEU A 30 14.55 -5.15 -21.93
C LEU A 30 14.19 -4.05 -22.95
N ALA A 31 13.95 -2.82 -22.50
CA ALA A 31 13.60 -1.69 -23.35
C ALA A 31 14.76 -1.23 -24.27
N GLU A 32 16.01 -1.42 -23.85
CA GLU A 32 17.21 -1.14 -24.64
C GLU A 32 17.55 -2.27 -25.63
N SER A 33 16.97 -3.46 -25.46
CA SER A 33 17.15 -4.58 -26.38
C SER A 33 16.39 -4.35 -27.70
N LYS A 34 17.04 -4.64 -28.84
CA LYS A 34 16.50 -4.39 -30.19
C LYS A 34 15.29 -5.27 -30.59
N GLY A 35 14.72 -6.05 -29.67
CA GLY A 35 13.66 -7.03 -29.94
C GLY A 35 12.26 -6.68 -29.42
N ALA A 36 12.12 -5.67 -28.54
CA ALA A 36 10.86 -5.35 -27.89
C ALA A 36 9.98 -4.37 -28.69
N SER A 37 9.46 -4.78 -29.85
CA SER A 37 8.42 -4.02 -30.57
C SER A 37 7.13 -3.90 -29.75
N HIS A 38 6.81 -4.95 -28.98
CA HIS A 38 5.66 -5.02 -28.07
C HIS A 38 6.12 -5.27 -26.63
N ILE A 39 5.36 -4.75 -25.66
CA ILE A 39 5.60 -5.06 -24.25
C ILE A 39 5.05 -6.46 -23.90
N PRO A 40 5.67 -7.21 -22.96
CA PRO A 40 5.16 -8.52 -22.55
C PRO A 40 3.72 -8.44 -22.03
N SER A 41 2.91 -9.46 -22.30
CA SER A 41 1.51 -9.50 -21.86
C SER A 41 1.34 -9.48 -20.35
N THR A 42 2.36 -9.94 -19.61
CA THR A 42 2.44 -9.83 -18.14
C THR A 42 2.51 -8.39 -17.64
N ASN A 43 2.82 -7.41 -18.50
CA ASN A 43 2.85 -5.98 -18.18
C ASN A 43 1.62 -5.23 -18.70
N HIS A 44 0.62 -5.92 -19.27
CA HIS A 44 -0.61 -5.30 -19.76
C HIS A 44 -1.56 -5.01 -18.60
N SER A 45 -1.92 -3.74 -18.42
CA SER A 45 -2.99 -3.33 -17.51
C SER A 45 -4.34 -3.86 -17.96
N ILE A 46 -5.14 -4.30 -16.99
CA ILE A 46 -6.52 -4.78 -17.20
C ILE A 46 -7.54 -3.62 -17.00
N THR A 47 -7.10 -2.40 -16.67
CA THR A 47 -7.99 -1.23 -16.63
C THR A 47 -8.50 -0.87 -18.01
N ASP A 48 -9.79 -0.50 -18.08
CA ASP A 48 -10.47 -0.12 -19.32
C ASP A 48 -9.72 1.00 -20.07
N LEU A 49 -9.57 0.82 -21.37
CA LEU A 49 -8.71 1.62 -22.27
C LEU A 49 -9.19 3.07 -22.53
N HIS A 50 -10.10 3.61 -21.70
CA HIS A 50 -10.82 4.87 -21.94
C HIS A 50 -11.17 5.67 -20.66
N ASP A 51 -10.31 5.67 -19.63
CA ASP A 51 -10.35 6.77 -18.65
C ASP A 51 -9.72 8.02 -19.29
N ASP A 52 -10.53 9.04 -19.61
CA ASP A 52 -10.03 10.31 -20.15
C ASP A 52 -9.06 11.01 -19.17
N VAL A 53 -7.94 11.53 -19.71
CA VAL A 53 -7.00 12.37 -18.97
C VAL A 53 -7.50 13.82 -19.00
N ALA A 54 -7.89 14.33 -17.83
CA ALA A 54 -8.39 15.69 -17.66
C ALA A 54 -7.25 16.69 -17.45
N ASP A 55 -6.55 17.02 -18.54
CA ASP A 55 -5.45 17.98 -18.52
C ASP A 55 -5.88 19.38 -18.01
N GLU A 56 -7.15 19.75 -18.17
CA GLU A 56 -7.70 20.99 -17.60
C GLU A 56 -7.65 21.03 -16.06
N LEU A 57 -7.64 19.88 -15.38
CA LEU A 57 -7.53 19.79 -13.92
C LEU A 57 -6.09 19.88 -13.42
N ALA A 58 -5.08 19.72 -14.29
CA ALA A 58 -3.67 19.77 -13.89
C ALA A 58 -3.25 21.11 -13.29
N ALA A 59 -3.85 22.21 -13.76
CA ALA A 59 -3.63 23.55 -13.24
C ALA A 59 -4.37 23.81 -11.90
N SER A 60 -5.30 22.93 -11.51
CA SER A 60 -6.13 23.04 -10.31
C SER A 60 -5.59 22.25 -9.12
N ILE A 61 -4.53 21.43 -9.31
CA ILE A 61 -3.87 20.69 -8.22
C ILE A 61 -3.42 21.68 -7.14
N PRO A 62 -3.82 21.52 -5.87
CA PRO A 62 -3.48 22.47 -4.82
C PRO A 62 -1.98 22.62 -4.63
N VAL A 63 -1.53 23.86 -4.37
CA VAL A 63 -0.14 24.17 -4.02
C VAL A 63 -0.10 24.67 -2.58
N ILE A 64 0.61 23.95 -1.74
CA ILE A 64 0.82 24.25 -0.32
C ILE A 64 2.24 24.76 -0.12
N ASP A 65 2.36 25.89 0.58
CA ASP A 65 3.63 26.47 0.97
C ASP A 65 3.97 26.06 2.41
N LEU A 66 5.02 25.26 2.60
CA LEU A 66 5.39 24.78 3.93
C LEU A 66 5.82 25.91 4.88
N SER A 67 6.39 27.00 4.36
CA SER A 67 6.86 28.11 5.19
C SER A 67 5.70 28.87 5.85
N LEU A 68 4.54 28.94 5.17
CA LEU A 68 3.32 29.55 5.71
C LEU A 68 2.66 28.68 6.80
N LEU A 69 2.78 27.35 6.69
CA LEU A 69 2.37 26.38 7.73
C LEU A 69 3.27 26.40 8.98
N THR A 70 4.42 27.08 8.93
CA THR A 70 5.30 27.29 10.08
C THR A 70 5.44 28.78 10.43
N SER A 71 4.48 29.60 10.00
CA SER A 71 4.50 31.04 10.24
C SER A 71 4.21 31.36 11.72
N HIS A 72 4.96 32.33 12.27
CA HIS A 72 4.65 32.89 13.59
C HIS A 72 3.50 33.91 13.57
N ASP A 73 3.01 34.31 12.39
CA ASP A 73 1.81 35.13 12.24
C ASP A 73 0.56 34.23 12.28
N PRO A 74 -0.34 34.38 13.28
CA PRO A 74 -1.52 33.52 13.41
C PRO A 74 -2.50 33.61 12.24
N GLN A 75 -2.63 34.77 11.57
CA GLN A 75 -3.56 34.91 10.44
C GLN A 75 -3.02 34.18 9.20
N ILE A 76 -1.71 34.28 8.96
CA ILE A 76 -1.04 33.54 7.88
C ILE A 76 -1.13 32.03 8.17
N HIS A 77 -0.81 31.61 9.39
CA HIS A 77 -0.85 30.20 9.81
C HIS A 77 -2.25 29.61 9.67
N THR A 78 -3.29 30.24 10.25
CA THR A 78 -4.68 29.78 10.13
C THR A 78 -5.14 29.70 8.67
N LYS A 79 -4.75 30.66 7.82
CA LYS A 79 -5.07 30.60 6.39
C LYS A 79 -4.36 29.44 5.68
N ALA A 80 -3.10 29.17 6.01
CA ALA A 80 -2.33 28.05 5.46
C ALA A 80 -2.92 26.69 5.90
N LEU A 81 -3.26 26.54 7.19
CA LEU A 81 -3.96 25.36 7.73
C LEU A 81 -5.28 25.08 7.01
N TYR A 82 -6.08 26.12 6.74
CA TYR A 82 -7.33 25.99 5.99
C TYR A 82 -7.11 25.49 4.56
N GLN A 83 -6.09 26.01 3.85
CA GLN A 83 -5.76 25.51 2.49
C GLN A 83 -5.22 24.08 2.51
N LEU A 84 -4.40 23.72 3.51
CA LEU A 84 -3.91 22.36 3.70
C LEU A 84 -5.06 21.39 3.96
N GLY A 85 -5.92 21.67 4.95
CA GLY A 85 -7.08 20.82 5.26
C GLY A 85 -8.02 20.65 4.07
N LYS A 86 -8.24 21.71 3.28
CA LYS A 86 -9.01 21.66 2.03
C LYS A 86 -8.35 20.76 0.99
N ALA A 87 -7.04 20.90 0.76
CA ALA A 87 -6.30 20.05 -0.18
C ALA A 87 -6.31 18.57 0.25
N CYS A 88 -6.14 18.29 1.55
CA CYS A 88 -6.25 16.95 2.10
C CYS A 88 -7.64 16.34 1.88
N ALA A 89 -8.72 17.10 2.12
CA ALA A 89 -10.09 16.60 2.06
C ALA A 89 -10.66 16.47 0.64
N GLU A 90 -10.36 17.41 -0.26
CA GLU A 90 -10.92 17.42 -1.63
C GLU A 90 -10.06 16.66 -2.63
N TRP A 91 -8.73 16.63 -2.46
CA TRP A 91 -7.81 16.04 -3.44
C TRP A 91 -7.07 14.81 -2.91
N GLY A 92 -6.78 14.72 -1.61
CA GLY A 92 -5.92 13.66 -1.05
C GLY A 92 -4.44 13.78 -1.45
N PHE A 93 -4.10 14.76 -2.29
CA PHE A 93 -2.74 15.05 -2.76
C PHE A 93 -2.58 16.53 -3.09
N PHE A 94 -1.34 17.02 -3.08
CA PHE A 94 -1.02 18.42 -3.38
C PHE A 94 0.47 18.60 -3.72
N MET A 95 0.78 19.66 -4.46
CA MET A 95 2.15 20.12 -4.63
C MET A 95 2.61 20.89 -3.39
N LEU A 96 3.83 20.64 -2.94
CA LEU A 96 4.47 21.29 -1.81
C LEU A 96 5.65 22.14 -2.28
N THR A 97 5.66 23.41 -1.92
CA THR A 97 6.74 24.37 -2.19
C THR A 97 7.37 24.89 -0.89
N ASN A 98 8.51 25.57 -1.02
CA ASN A 98 9.22 26.22 0.09
C ASN A 98 9.53 25.31 1.29
N HIS A 99 9.70 24.01 1.02
CA HIS A 99 9.90 22.94 2.00
C HIS A 99 11.32 22.87 2.60
N GLU A 100 12.11 23.94 2.57
CA GLU A 100 13.46 24.06 3.17
C GLU A 100 14.51 23.01 2.73
N ILE A 101 14.23 22.20 1.70
CA ILE A 101 15.21 21.28 1.10
C ILE A 101 15.90 22.03 -0.04
N PRO A 102 17.24 22.19 0.00
CA PRO A 102 17.96 22.86 -1.08
C PRO A 102 17.78 22.11 -2.40
N GLU A 103 17.47 22.83 -3.47
CA GLU A 103 17.25 22.25 -4.81
C GLU A 103 18.43 21.37 -5.24
N LYS A 104 19.67 21.86 -5.07
CA LYS A 104 20.90 21.11 -5.31
C LYS A 104 20.94 19.73 -4.63
N LEU A 105 20.39 19.62 -3.41
CA LEU A 105 20.34 18.33 -2.69
C LEU A 105 19.34 17.35 -3.34
N VAL A 106 18.22 17.87 -3.84
CA VAL A 106 17.23 17.10 -4.62
C VAL A 106 17.81 16.69 -5.98
N GLU A 107 18.56 17.58 -6.65
CA GLU A 107 19.27 17.30 -7.89
C GLU A 107 20.37 16.24 -7.71
N ASP A 108 21.19 16.35 -6.67
CA ASP A 108 22.23 15.37 -6.33
C ASP A 108 21.62 13.98 -6.09
N VAL A 109 20.45 13.90 -5.43
CA VAL A 109 19.72 12.64 -5.22
C VAL A 109 19.14 12.09 -6.52
N LYS A 110 18.56 12.93 -7.38
CA LYS A 110 18.10 12.52 -8.72
C LYS A 110 19.27 12.03 -9.59
N LYS A 111 20.43 12.69 -9.50
CA LYS A 111 21.65 12.30 -10.20
C LYS A 111 22.18 10.96 -9.71
N LYS A 112 22.35 10.79 -8.39
CA LYS A 112 22.81 9.52 -7.78
C LYS A 112 21.84 8.37 -8.04
N SER A 113 20.54 8.64 -8.10
CA SER A 113 19.53 7.63 -8.48
C SER A 113 19.67 7.16 -9.92
N ARG A 114 19.95 8.09 -10.88
CA ARG A 114 20.26 7.72 -12.26
C ARG A 114 21.56 6.93 -12.36
N GLU A 115 22.63 7.46 -11.76
CA GLU A 115 23.94 6.81 -11.72
C GLU A 115 23.80 5.36 -11.21
N PHE A 116 23.06 5.12 -10.13
CA PHE A 116 22.77 3.75 -9.65
C PHE A 116 22.14 2.86 -10.73
N HIS A 117 21.09 3.32 -11.39
CA HIS A 117 20.39 2.54 -12.42
C HIS A 117 21.23 2.28 -13.67
N ASP A 118 22.26 3.09 -13.92
CA ASP A 118 23.19 2.94 -15.03
C ASP A 118 24.29 1.87 -14.81
N PHE A 119 24.45 1.34 -13.59
CA PHE A 119 25.35 0.21 -13.35
C PHE A 119 24.83 -1.13 -13.94
N PRO A 120 25.72 -2.10 -14.20
CA PRO A 120 25.35 -3.46 -14.59
C PRO A 120 24.39 -4.11 -13.59
N VAL A 121 23.53 -5.03 -14.06
CA VAL A 121 22.52 -5.68 -13.20
C VAL A 121 23.20 -6.53 -12.11
N GLU A 122 24.32 -7.14 -12.45
CA GLU A 122 25.17 -7.96 -11.58
C GLU A 122 25.77 -7.15 -10.41
N GLU A 123 25.97 -5.84 -10.59
CA GLU A 123 26.42 -4.93 -9.53
C GLU A 123 25.26 -4.36 -8.70
N LYS A 124 24.01 -4.55 -9.14
CA LYS A 124 22.76 -4.12 -8.48
C LYS A 124 22.02 -5.29 -7.81
N GLU A 125 22.41 -6.54 -8.08
CA GLU A 125 21.89 -7.72 -7.39
C GLU A 125 22.42 -7.80 -5.95
N PHE A 126 21.59 -7.39 -4.99
CA PHE A 126 21.84 -7.62 -3.57
C PHE A 126 21.57 -9.08 -3.20
N SER A 127 22.45 -9.68 -2.39
CA SER A 127 22.43 -11.11 -2.08
C SER A 127 21.22 -11.59 -1.26
N ASP A 128 20.44 -10.68 -0.69
CA ASP A 128 19.21 -10.97 0.04
C ASP A 128 18.00 -10.46 -0.75
N LYS A 129 17.06 -11.37 -1.06
CA LYS A 129 15.89 -11.13 -1.92
C LYS A 129 14.56 -11.12 -1.14
N GLY A 130 14.60 -11.09 0.19
CA GLY A 130 13.39 -11.06 1.02
C GLY A 130 12.53 -9.80 0.89
N PRO A 131 11.22 -9.85 1.22
CA PRO A 131 10.32 -8.69 1.11
C PRO A 131 10.63 -7.57 2.12
N PHE A 132 11.36 -7.89 3.19
CA PHE A 132 11.77 -6.97 4.26
C PHE A 132 13.26 -6.60 4.22
N THR A 133 13.96 -6.89 3.13
CA THR A 133 15.39 -6.56 3.05
C THR A 133 15.61 -5.05 3.12
N PRO A 134 16.66 -4.58 3.83
CA PRO A 134 16.86 -3.15 4.00
C PRO A 134 17.22 -2.41 2.70
N ILE A 135 17.66 -3.15 1.69
CA ILE A 135 17.97 -2.69 0.35
C ILE A 135 17.43 -3.76 -0.62
N ARG A 136 16.63 -3.36 -1.61
CA ARG A 136 16.12 -4.24 -2.66
C ARG A 136 16.15 -3.54 -4.01
N TYR A 137 16.69 -4.22 -5.02
CA TYR A 137 16.54 -3.86 -6.43
C TYR A 137 15.60 -4.87 -7.11
N GLY A 138 14.86 -4.43 -8.12
CA GLY A 138 13.99 -5.30 -8.92
C GLY A 138 13.07 -4.52 -9.85
N THR A 139 12.19 -5.24 -10.53
CA THR A 139 11.24 -4.70 -11.52
C THR A 139 9.84 -4.53 -10.91
N SER A 140 9.32 -5.62 -10.35
CA SER A 140 8.00 -5.71 -9.70
C SER A 140 8.10 -6.02 -8.20
N PHE A 141 7.00 -5.85 -7.44
CA PHE A 141 7.07 -5.90 -5.97
C PHE A 141 7.06 -7.36 -5.46
N TYR A 142 6.26 -8.21 -6.07
CA TYR A 142 6.25 -9.66 -5.89
C TYR A 142 5.73 -10.35 -7.18
N PRO A 143 6.59 -10.56 -8.20
CA PRO A 143 6.23 -11.12 -9.50
C PRO A 143 5.35 -12.38 -9.44
N GLU A 144 5.60 -13.24 -8.47
CA GLU A 144 4.98 -14.56 -8.33
C GLU A 144 3.52 -14.52 -7.80
N ALA A 145 3.02 -13.35 -7.39
CA ALA A 145 1.61 -13.14 -7.01
C ALA A 145 0.98 -11.90 -7.67
N GLU A 146 1.68 -11.25 -8.61
CA GLU A 146 1.18 -10.11 -9.38
C GLU A 146 0.62 -10.60 -10.72
N ASN A 147 -0.69 -10.36 -10.95
CA ASN A 147 -1.31 -10.64 -12.25
C ASN A 147 -0.83 -9.68 -13.36
N VAL A 148 -0.34 -8.49 -12.98
CA VAL A 148 0.20 -7.47 -13.88
C VAL A 148 1.48 -6.90 -13.25
N HIS A 149 2.55 -6.88 -14.04
CA HIS A 149 3.89 -6.45 -13.66
C HIS A 149 4.13 -4.98 -14.04
N TYR A 150 4.86 -4.24 -13.20
CA TYR A 150 5.14 -2.82 -13.43
C TYR A 150 6.22 -2.60 -14.49
N TRP A 151 6.04 -1.61 -15.38
CA TRP A 151 7.06 -1.22 -16.37
C TRP A 151 8.10 -0.27 -15.73
N ARG A 152 8.86 -0.79 -14.77
CA ARG A 152 9.88 -0.03 -14.03
C ARG A 152 11.05 -0.90 -13.58
N ASP A 153 12.15 -0.25 -13.29
CA ASP A 153 13.18 -0.73 -12.36
C ASP A 153 13.10 0.12 -11.09
N TYR A 154 13.29 -0.46 -9.90
CA TYR A 154 13.31 0.30 -8.65
C TYR A 154 14.48 -0.12 -7.75
N LEU A 155 15.01 0.86 -7.03
CA LEU A 155 15.81 0.65 -5.81
C LEU A 155 14.96 1.10 -4.61
N LYS A 156 14.59 0.16 -3.73
CA LYS A 156 13.91 0.41 -2.45
C LYS A 156 14.92 0.28 -1.32
N VAL A 157 14.91 1.24 -0.39
CA VAL A 157 15.85 1.32 0.73
C VAL A 157 15.12 1.72 2.01
N ILE A 158 15.40 1.04 3.12
CA ILE A 158 14.96 1.44 4.46
C ILE A 158 15.99 2.43 5.02
N THR A 159 15.61 3.71 5.16
CA THR A 159 16.53 4.77 5.62
C THR A 159 16.33 5.20 7.08
N PHE A 160 15.27 4.70 7.74
CA PHE A 160 15.06 4.79 9.19
C PHE A 160 14.27 3.54 9.66
N PRO A 161 14.54 2.96 10.86
CA PRO A 161 15.41 3.44 11.96
C PRO A 161 16.91 3.40 11.67
N GLU A 162 17.37 2.43 10.88
CA GLU A 162 18.75 2.38 10.42
C GLU A 162 18.85 3.01 9.03
N PHE A 163 19.88 3.84 8.81
CA PHE A 163 20.21 4.32 7.47
C PHE A 163 20.94 3.21 6.71
N ASN A 164 20.18 2.40 5.98
CA ASN A 164 20.73 1.47 5.01
C ASN A 164 20.95 2.24 3.71
N PHE A 165 22.03 1.94 2.98
CA PHE A 165 22.19 2.40 1.59
C PHE A 165 23.24 1.54 0.89
N PRO A 166 23.09 1.23 -0.42
CA PRO A 166 24.11 0.51 -1.17
C PRO A 166 25.53 1.09 -0.99
N HIS A 167 26.46 0.23 -0.57
CA HIS A 167 27.90 0.54 -0.59
C HIS A 167 28.53 0.31 -1.97
N LYS A 168 27.87 -0.51 -2.81
CA LYS A 168 28.14 -0.72 -4.22
C LYS A 168 26.81 -0.60 -4.99
N PRO A 169 26.81 0.04 -6.17
CA PRO A 169 27.88 0.90 -6.70
C PRO A 169 28.17 2.13 -5.81
N PRO A 170 29.35 2.77 -5.94
CA PRO A 170 29.75 3.87 -5.06
C PRO A 170 28.93 5.15 -5.29
N GLY A 171 27.83 5.29 -4.53
CA GLY A 171 26.89 6.39 -4.71
C GLY A 171 25.96 6.63 -3.52
N ARG A 172 26.48 6.68 -2.29
CA ARG A 172 25.67 6.92 -1.09
C ARG A 172 24.88 8.23 -1.21
N LEU A 173 23.55 8.17 -1.08
CA LEU A 173 22.75 9.39 -0.96
C LEU A 173 23.19 10.19 0.27
N PRO A 174 23.24 11.53 0.19
CA PRO A 174 23.59 12.33 1.35
C PRO A 174 22.59 12.06 2.48
N MET A 175 23.06 11.53 3.62
CA MET A 175 22.24 11.21 4.81
C MET A 175 21.51 12.44 5.38
N THR A 176 21.83 13.63 4.90
CA THR A 176 21.14 14.89 5.14
C THR A 176 19.76 14.99 4.47
N ILE A 177 19.51 14.33 3.32
CA ILE A 177 18.19 14.42 2.67
C ILE A 177 17.13 13.65 3.45
N ASP A 178 17.41 12.43 3.90
CA ASP A 178 16.43 11.62 4.62
C ASP A 178 15.96 12.28 5.91
N LYS A 179 16.88 12.92 6.64
CA LYS A 179 16.55 13.73 7.83
C LYS A 179 15.69 14.95 7.47
N LYS A 180 15.99 15.62 6.36
CA LYS A 180 15.19 16.77 5.86
C LYS A 180 13.79 16.35 5.41
N ILE A 181 13.67 15.29 4.62
CA ILE A 181 12.39 14.71 4.19
C ILE A 181 11.55 14.32 5.40
N ARG A 182 12.14 13.71 6.43
CA ARG A 182 11.40 13.40 7.66
C ARG A 182 10.97 14.62 8.45
N GLY A 183 11.79 15.67 8.48
CA GLY A 183 11.43 16.96 9.08
C GLY A 183 10.26 17.64 8.35
N VAL A 184 10.25 17.59 7.01
CA VAL A 184 9.12 18.06 6.19
C VAL A 184 7.88 17.22 6.45
N ALA A 185 7.99 15.89 6.47
CA ALA A 185 6.88 14.99 6.78
C ALA A 185 6.30 15.26 8.18
N ARG A 186 7.13 15.52 9.19
CA ARG A 186 6.67 15.94 10.53
C ARG A 186 5.85 17.23 10.46
N LYS A 187 6.41 18.31 9.90
CA LYS A 187 5.74 19.61 9.75
C LYS A 187 4.39 19.51 9.03
N LEU A 188 4.29 18.62 8.04
CA LEU A 188 3.01 18.34 7.36
C LEU A 188 2.01 17.64 8.27
N LEU A 189 2.40 16.61 9.02
CA LEU A 189 1.50 15.90 9.95
C LEU A 189 1.06 16.79 11.13
N GLU A 190 1.92 17.71 11.57
CA GLU A 190 1.62 18.80 12.51
C GLU A 190 0.50 19.69 11.94
N GLY A 191 0.72 20.26 10.75
CA GLY A 191 -0.29 21.09 10.07
C GLY A 191 -1.60 20.35 9.75
N ILE A 192 -1.55 19.06 9.38
CA ILE A 192 -2.76 18.27 9.14
C ILE A 192 -3.54 18.10 10.44
N SER A 193 -2.87 17.80 11.56
CA SER A 193 -3.53 17.70 12.88
C SER A 193 -4.23 19.00 13.26
N GLU A 194 -3.55 20.13 13.13
CA GLU A 194 -4.11 21.45 13.44
C GLU A 194 -5.27 21.83 12.49
N SER A 195 -5.19 21.45 11.21
CA SER A 195 -6.28 21.68 10.24
C SER A 195 -7.57 20.94 10.58
N LEU A 196 -7.48 19.84 11.34
CA LEU A 196 -8.60 19.06 11.87
C LEU A 196 -9.07 19.56 13.26
N GLY A 197 -8.49 20.64 13.79
CA GLY A 197 -8.76 21.15 15.14
C GLY A 197 -8.17 20.30 16.27
N LEU A 198 -7.17 19.46 15.97
CA LEU A 198 -6.48 18.62 16.94
C LEU A 198 -5.21 19.32 17.47
N GLU A 199 -4.63 18.80 18.54
CA GLU A 199 -3.27 19.17 18.95
C GLU A 199 -2.26 18.76 17.88
N SER A 200 -1.27 19.62 17.59
CA SER A 200 -0.29 19.47 16.51
C SER A 200 0.36 18.08 16.44
N ASN A 201 0.73 17.47 17.57
CA ASN A 201 1.37 16.14 17.60
C ASN A 201 0.39 14.96 17.47
N SER A 202 -0.93 15.17 17.42
CA SER A 202 -1.93 14.09 17.54
C SER A 202 -1.73 12.98 16.52
N ILE A 203 -1.52 13.32 15.25
CA ILE A 203 -1.34 12.34 14.17
C ILE A 203 0.04 11.67 14.25
N ILE A 204 1.08 12.38 14.69
CA ILE A 204 2.43 11.84 14.88
C ILE A 204 2.42 10.76 15.96
N GLU A 205 1.76 11.06 17.09
CA GLU A 205 1.64 10.14 18.21
C GLU A 205 0.75 8.93 17.91
N SER A 206 -0.34 9.12 17.15
CA SER A 206 -1.26 8.02 16.82
C SER A 206 -0.67 7.10 15.73
N SER A 207 -0.12 7.66 14.65
CA SER A 207 0.56 6.87 13.61
C SER A 207 1.86 6.20 14.09
N GLY A 208 2.37 6.59 15.26
CA GLY A 208 3.66 6.13 15.77
C GLY A 208 4.84 6.59 14.91
N PHE A 209 4.70 7.70 14.18
CA PHE A 209 5.62 8.23 13.16
C PHE A 209 7.08 8.21 13.58
N ASP A 210 7.37 8.54 14.85
CA ASP A 210 8.73 8.59 15.40
C ASP A 210 9.43 7.22 15.44
N SER A 211 8.65 6.16 15.63
CA SER A 211 9.06 4.76 15.59
C SER A 211 8.80 4.06 14.24
N GLY A 212 8.14 4.74 13.31
CA GLY A 212 7.76 4.22 11.99
C GLY A 212 8.95 3.97 11.07
N LEU A 213 8.69 3.34 9.93
CA LEU A 213 9.71 3.10 8.90
C LEU A 213 9.76 4.26 7.89
N GLN A 214 10.97 4.65 7.48
CA GLN A 214 11.16 5.52 6.31
C GLN A 214 11.68 4.68 5.14
N LEU A 215 11.00 4.81 4.00
CA LEU A 215 11.36 4.14 2.76
C LEU A 215 11.78 5.20 1.72
N PHE A 216 12.99 5.07 1.20
CA PHE A 216 13.41 5.74 -0.02
C PHE A 216 13.20 4.79 -1.21
N ILE A 217 12.61 5.30 -2.31
CA ILE A 217 12.41 4.52 -3.54
C ILE A 217 12.86 5.34 -4.75
N ALA A 218 13.95 4.93 -5.39
CA ALA A 218 14.38 5.44 -6.69
C ALA A 218 13.79 4.57 -7.81
N ASN A 219 12.65 5.01 -8.36
CA ASN A 219 12.05 4.40 -9.54
C ASN A 219 12.70 4.94 -10.83
N LEU A 220 13.01 4.04 -11.77
CA LEU A 220 13.30 4.33 -13.17
C LEU A 220 12.16 3.76 -14.01
N TYR A 221 11.61 4.57 -14.91
CA TYR A 221 10.62 4.16 -15.90
C TYR A 221 11.25 4.30 -17.29
N PRO A 222 11.73 3.19 -17.90
CA PRO A 222 12.27 3.22 -19.26
C PRO A 222 11.22 3.63 -20.30
N PRO A 223 11.63 4.02 -21.51
CA PRO A 223 10.71 4.18 -22.64
C PRO A 223 9.83 2.92 -22.80
N CYS A 224 8.55 3.13 -23.14
CA CYS A 224 7.57 2.08 -23.35
C CYS A 224 6.96 2.28 -24.74
N SER A 225 6.91 1.22 -25.56
CA SER A 225 6.29 1.27 -26.90
C SER A 225 4.76 1.33 -26.83
N GLN A 226 4.16 0.84 -25.75
CA GLN A 226 2.70 0.79 -25.54
C GLN A 226 2.32 1.37 -24.16
N PRO A 227 2.50 2.69 -23.93
CA PRO A 227 2.32 3.30 -22.62
C PRO A 227 0.89 3.19 -22.09
N HIS A 228 -0.11 3.11 -22.97
CA HIS A 228 -1.53 2.90 -22.63
C HIS A 228 -1.81 1.53 -21.99
N LEU A 229 -0.87 0.58 -22.05
CA LEU A 229 -0.97 -0.73 -21.41
C LEU A 229 -0.12 -0.85 -20.13
N ALA A 230 0.70 0.15 -19.77
CA ALA A 230 1.70 0.00 -18.71
C ALA A 230 1.34 0.76 -17.42
N LEU A 231 1.34 0.07 -16.27
CA LEU A 231 1.08 0.69 -14.97
C LEU A 231 2.34 1.24 -14.28
N GLY A 232 2.18 2.41 -13.64
CA GLY A 232 3.07 2.96 -12.62
C GLY A 232 2.78 2.41 -11.23
N MET A 233 3.24 3.10 -10.18
CA MET A 233 3.06 2.67 -8.78
C MET A 233 1.76 3.21 -8.16
N LEU A 234 1.08 2.39 -7.33
CA LEU A 234 -0.06 2.82 -6.51
C LEU A 234 0.40 3.45 -5.18
N PRO A 235 -0.47 4.19 -4.45
CA PRO A 235 -0.18 4.60 -3.08
C PRO A 235 0.00 3.38 -2.16
N HIS A 236 1.05 3.39 -1.34
CA HIS A 236 1.44 2.24 -0.50
C HIS A 236 1.82 2.62 0.95
N SER A 237 1.63 3.89 1.33
CA SER A 237 2.09 4.42 2.62
C SER A 237 1.28 5.63 3.05
N PHE A 238 1.03 5.72 4.36
CA PHE A 238 0.33 6.78 5.08
C PHE A 238 0.60 8.21 4.57
N LEU A 239 1.88 8.55 4.32
CA LEU A 239 2.29 9.81 3.70
C LEU A 239 3.41 9.53 2.71
N THR A 240 3.27 10.01 1.47
CA THR A 240 4.24 9.78 0.39
C THR A 240 4.70 11.12 -0.19
N LEU A 241 6.02 11.34 -0.28
CA LEU A 241 6.61 12.52 -0.89
C LEU A 241 7.37 12.11 -2.16
N VAL A 242 6.95 12.64 -3.31
CA VAL A 242 7.46 12.27 -4.63
C VAL A 242 8.15 13.46 -5.27
N THR A 243 9.30 13.23 -5.91
CA THR A 243 9.93 14.20 -6.80
C THR A 243 10.21 13.57 -8.17
N GLN A 244 10.12 14.35 -9.23
CA GLN A 244 10.22 13.87 -10.61
C GLN A 244 11.39 14.49 -11.37
N ASN A 245 11.73 13.89 -12.51
CA ASN A 245 12.76 14.35 -13.44
C ASN A 245 12.27 15.42 -14.45
N GLY A 246 11.10 16.02 -14.23
CA GLY A 246 10.54 17.10 -15.07
C GLY A 246 9.83 16.65 -16.34
N ILE A 247 9.74 15.34 -16.63
CA ILE A 247 9.10 14.82 -17.86
C ILE A 247 7.55 14.81 -17.78
N GLY A 248 6.95 15.19 -16.65
CA GLY A 248 5.49 15.44 -16.53
C GLY A 248 4.58 14.21 -16.65
N ARG A 249 5.10 12.99 -16.40
CA ARG A 249 4.38 11.71 -16.60
C ARG A 249 3.78 11.07 -15.34
N LEU A 250 3.68 11.80 -14.23
CA LEU A 250 2.94 11.28 -13.08
C LEU A 250 1.48 11.65 -13.29
N GLN A 251 0.60 10.68 -13.14
CA GLN A 251 -0.84 10.87 -13.12
C GLN A 251 -1.37 10.52 -11.74
N VAL A 252 -2.36 11.27 -11.30
CA VAL A 252 -3.10 11.08 -10.04
C VAL A 252 -4.58 11.07 -10.35
N LYS A 253 -5.37 10.26 -9.64
CA LYS A 253 -6.80 10.09 -9.91
C LYS A 253 -7.62 10.96 -8.94
N HIS A 254 -8.44 11.86 -9.47
CA HIS A 254 -9.33 12.76 -8.73
C HIS A 254 -10.70 12.77 -9.41
N ASP A 255 -11.78 12.66 -8.63
CA ASP A 255 -13.17 12.54 -9.09
C ASP A 255 -13.38 11.55 -10.25
N GLY A 256 -12.70 10.41 -10.16
CA GLY A 256 -12.78 9.34 -11.16
C GLY A 256 -11.97 9.57 -12.45
N LYS A 257 -11.30 10.72 -12.61
CA LYS A 257 -10.49 11.08 -13.79
C LYS A 257 -9.00 11.07 -13.49
N TRP A 258 -8.17 10.75 -14.48
CA TRP A 258 -6.72 10.92 -14.36
C TRP A 258 -6.32 12.37 -14.65
N VAL A 259 -5.45 12.92 -13.81
CA VAL A 259 -4.93 14.28 -13.92
C VAL A 259 -3.41 14.22 -14.04
N ASN A 260 -2.85 14.83 -15.09
CA ASN A 260 -1.40 14.95 -15.26
C ASN A 260 -0.80 15.89 -14.20
N VAL A 261 0.29 15.48 -13.56
CA VAL A 261 1.04 16.29 -12.60
C VAL A 261 2.14 17.05 -13.32
N ASN A 262 2.02 18.37 -13.35
CA ASN A 262 3.03 19.29 -13.87
C ASN A 262 3.88 19.81 -12.69
N PRO A 263 5.06 19.23 -12.41
CA PRO A 263 5.83 19.58 -11.21
C PRO A 263 6.43 20.99 -11.31
N LEU A 264 6.22 21.80 -10.27
CA LEU A 264 6.83 23.12 -10.14
C LEU A 264 8.36 23.00 -9.83
N PRO A 265 9.18 24.02 -10.16
CA PRO A 265 10.58 24.08 -9.74
C PRO A 265 10.74 23.90 -8.22
N ASN A 266 11.77 23.16 -7.81
CA ASN A 266 12.02 22.74 -6.43
C ASN A 266 10.76 22.44 -5.58
N SER A 267 9.90 21.55 -6.09
CA SER A 267 8.69 21.10 -5.39
C SER A 267 8.64 19.58 -5.18
N LEU A 268 7.78 19.17 -4.26
CA LEU A 268 7.45 17.76 -3.97
C LEU A 268 5.96 17.55 -4.17
N MET A 269 5.56 16.46 -4.84
CA MET A 269 4.18 16.02 -4.85
C MET A 269 3.93 15.21 -3.57
N VAL A 270 3.01 15.66 -2.74
CA VAL A 270 2.57 14.97 -1.52
C VAL A 270 1.31 14.18 -1.85
N ILE A 271 1.32 12.89 -1.53
CA ILE A 271 0.17 12.00 -1.67
C ILE A 271 -0.11 11.41 -0.29
N LEU A 272 -1.33 11.64 0.22
CA LEU A 272 -1.83 10.96 1.40
C LEU A 272 -2.21 9.53 1.00
N GLY A 273 -1.85 8.55 1.82
CA GLY A 273 -2.23 7.16 1.59
C GLY A 273 -3.16 6.64 2.70
N ASP A 274 -3.99 5.67 2.34
CA ASP A 274 -5.05 5.15 3.20
C ASP A 274 -4.52 4.32 4.38
N GLN A 275 -4.03 5.01 5.41
CA GLN A 275 -3.95 4.51 6.79
C GLN A 275 -4.39 5.60 7.78
N LEU A 276 -5.61 6.08 7.62
CA LEU A 276 -6.31 6.81 8.68
C LEU A 276 -7.01 5.80 9.60
N GLU A 277 -7.07 6.09 10.90
CA GLU A 277 -7.77 5.25 11.89
C GLU A 277 -9.30 5.48 11.86
N ILE A 278 -9.71 6.58 11.22
CA ILE A 278 -11.07 7.09 11.25
C ILE A 278 -11.84 6.52 10.05
N PHE A 279 -12.71 5.56 10.32
CA PHE A 279 -13.50 4.86 9.31
C PHE A 279 -14.33 5.80 8.40
N SER A 280 -14.80 6.94 8.88
CA SER A 280 -15.55 7.89 8.03
C SER A 280 -14.68 8.58 6.96
N VAL A 281 -13.35 8.41 6.99
CA VAL A 281 -12.41 8.98 6.02
C VAL A 281 -11.73 7.89 5.18
N SER A 282 -11.35 6.76 5.79
CA SER A 282 -10.63 5.66 5.12
C SER A 282 -11.42 4.36 4.99
N GLY A 283 -12.62 4.29 5.56
CA GLY A 283 -13.55 3.18 5.36
C GLY A 283 -14.21 3.28 3.99
N PRO A 284 -14.65 2.15 3.40
CA PRO A 284 -15.30 2.11 2.09
C PRO A 284 -16.75 2.63 2.16
N SER A 285 -16.89 3.94 2.39
CA SER A 285 -18.15 4.65 2.67
C SER A 285 -19.19 4.59 1.56
N CYS A 286 -18.79 4.25 0.33
CA CYS A 286 -19.70 4.03 -0.80
C CYS A 286 -20.46 2.69 -0.75
N LEU A 287 -20.07 1.75 0.12
CA LEU A 287 -20.69 0.42 0.20
C LEU A 287 -21.91 0.45 1.15
N THR A 288 -23.10 0.72 0.60
CA THR A 288 -24.35 0.75 1.38
C THR A 288 -24.89 -0.64 1.75
N TYR A 289 -24.43 -1.69 1.08
CA TYR A 289 -24.67 -3.10 1.40
C TYR A 289 -23.49 -3.95 0.90
N ALA A 290 -23.26 -5.09 1.53
CA ALA A 290 -22.23 -6.04 1.11
C ALA A 290 -22.87 -7.10 0.20
N ASP A 291 -22.60 -7.06 -1.10
CA ASP A 291 -22.94 -8.20 -1.97
C ASP A 291 -21.93 -9.34 -1.74
N TRP A 292 -22.32 -10.33 -0.94
CA TRP A 292 -21.46 -11.48 -0.63
C TRP A 292 -21.26 -12.41 -1.82
N ASN A 293 -21.99 -12.25 -2.92
CA ASN A 293 -21.71 -12.95 -4.18
C ASN A 293 -20.49 -12.36 -4.91
N CYS A 294 -20.25 -11.04 -4.77
CA CYS A 294 -19.16 -10.34 -5.43
C CYS A 294 -17.82 -10.48 -4.68
N ALA A 295 -16.81 -11.07 -5.34
CA ALA A 295 -15.48 -11.27 -4.74
C ALA A 295 -14.82 -9.96 -4.26
N SER A 296 -14.97 -8.86 -5.02
CA SER A 296 -14.40 -7.56 -4.66
C SER A 296 -15.03 -6.97 -3.39
N PHE A 297 -16.36 -7.09 -3.24
CA PHE A 297 -17.06 -6.67 -2.02
C PHE A 297 -16.62 -7.51 -0.82
N ARG A 298 -16.53 -8.84 -0.97
CA ARG A 298 -16.02 -9.71 0.09
C ARG A 298 -14.61 -9.32 0.55
N THR A 299 -13.70 -9.08 -0.39
CA THR A 299 -12.33 -8.63 -0.07
C THR A 299 -12.32 -7.28 0.65
N ALA A 300 -13.14 -6.31 0.21
CA ALA A 300 -13.25 -5.00 0.86
C ALA A 300 -13.80 -5.08 2.30
N VAL A 301 -14.87 -5.87 2.51
CA VAL A 301 -15.42 -6.14 3.85
C VAL A 301 -14.36 -6.78 4.74
N ILE A 302 -13.73 -7.87 4.28
CA ILE A 302 -12.74 -8.62 5.06
C ILE A 302 -11.51 -7.76 5.39
N ALA A 303 -11.04 -6.92 4.46
CA ALA A 303 -9.97 -5.96 4.71
C ALA A 303 -10.36 -4.94 5.80
N SER A 304 -11.58 -4.40 5.76
CA SER A 304 -12.11 -3.50 6.80
C SER A 304 -12.16 -4.17 8.17
N LEU A 305 -12.63 -5.43 8.26
CA LEU A 305 -12.67 -6.17 9.52
C LEU A 305 -11.27 -6.39 10.10
N VAL A 306 -10.29 -6.79 9.28
CA VAL A 306 -8.89 -6.96 9.71
C VAL A 306 -8.29 -5.63 10.16
N GLN A 307 -8.52 -4.54 9.43
CA GLN A 307 -8.06 -3.20 9.82
C GLN A 307 -8.71 -2.74 11.13
N GLY A 308 -9.99 -3.04 11.36
CA GLY A 308 -10.67 -2.84 12.63
C GLY A 308 -9.94 -3.49 13.81
N VAL A 309 -9.40 -4.72 13.65
CA VAL A 309 -8.60 -5.38 14.70
C VAL A 309 -7.25 -4.66 14.93
N TYR A 310 -6.65 -4.05 13.89
CA TYR A 310 -5.49 -3.17 14.08
C TYR A 310 -5.83 -1.94 14.93
N ILE A 311 -6.97 -1.29 14.66
CA ILE A 311 -7.44 -0.13 15.43
C ILE A 311 -7.84 -0.54 16.86
N LEU A 312 -8.40 -1.74 17.06
CA LEU A 312 -8.83 -2.25 18.38
C LEU A 312 -7.65 -2.42 19.35
N GLU A 313 -6.51 -2.97 18.91
CA GLU A 313 -5.30 -2.93 19.74
C GLU A 313 -4.87 -1.49 19.99
N HIS A 314 -4.91 -0.62 18.98
CA HIS A 314 -4.41 0.74 19.16
C HIS A 314 -5.27 1.54 20.15
N ASP A 315 -6.59 1.30 20.15
CA ASP A 315 -7.52 1.77 21.16
C ASP A 315 -7.10 1.28 22.56
N ARG A 316 -6.74 -0.01 22.73
CA ARG A 316 -6.17 -0.53 23.99
C ARG A 316 -4.88 0.20 24.38
N GLN A 317 -3.93 0.34 23.45
CA GLN A 317 -2.63 0.97 23.70
C GLN A 317 -2.75 2.46 24.06
N LYS A 318 -3.75 3.15 23.53
CA LYS A 318 -4.06 4.57 23.81
C LYS A 318 -5.11 4.77 24.91
N ASN A 319 -5.56 3.69 25.58
CA ASN A 319 -6.65 3.70 26.56
C ASN A 319 -7.95 4.38 26.05
N ARG A 320 -8.26 4.24 24.76
CA ARG A 320 -9.50 4.71 24.14
C ARG A 320 -10.61 3.69 24.41
N LEU A 321 -11.64 4.12 25.14
CA LEU A 321 -12.75 3.27 25.59
C LEU A 321 -14.10 3.92 25.26
N GLY A 322 -15.12 3.08 25.07
CA GLY A 322 -16.49 3.52 24.78
C GLY A 322 -16.56 4.44 23.55
N THR A 323 -17.15 5.61 23.72
CA THR A 323 -17.31 6.63 22.65
C THR A 323 -16.01 7.22 22.11
N LYS A 324 -14.85 6.92 22.74
CA LYS A 324 -13.52 7.31 22.23
C LYS A 324 -12.86 6.23 21.35
N SER A 325 -13.42 5.02 21.31
CA SER A 325 -12.89 3.91 20.52
C SER A 325 -13.10 4.19 19.03
N LEU A 326 -12.04 4.03 18.23
CA LEU A 326 -12.09 4.23 16.77
C LEU A 326 -12.34 2.92 16.02
N SER A 327 -12.19 1.77 16.67
CA SER A 327 -12.37 0.46 16.04
C SER A 327 -13.81 0.06 15.67
N PRO A 328 -14.89 0.39 16.42
CA PRO A 328 -16.23 -0.16 16.14
C PRO A 328 -16.80 0.11 14.73
N PRO A 329 -16.67 1.31 14.15
CA PRO A 329 -17.15 1.61 12.80
C PRO A 329 -16.60 0.67 11.70
N TRP A 330 -15.38 0.14 11.87
CA TRP A 330 -14.72 -0.75 10.89
C TRP A 330 -15.42 -2.09 10.68
N TRP A 331 -16.29 -2.49 11.60
CA TRP A 331 -17.11 -3.70 11.51
C TRP A 331 -18.62 -3.42 11.60
N GLU A 332 -19.05 -2.43 12.40
CA GLU A 332 -20.47 -2.09 12.57
C GLU A 332 -21.12 -1.60 11.27
N PHE A 333 -20.36 -0.88 10.42
CA PHE A 333 -20.80 -0.45 9.10
C PHE A 333 -21.24 -1.63 8.21
N PHE A 334 -20.60 -2.79 8.37
CA PHE A 334 -20.92 -4.04 7.68
C PHE A 334 -21.84 -4.97 8.48
N HIS A 335 -22.48 -4.46 9.52
CA HIS A 335 -23.36 -5.18 10.44
C HIS A 335 -22.67 -6.30 11.24
N PHE A 336 -21.34 -6.31 11.27
CA PHE A 336 -20.58 -7.15 12.19
C PHE A 336 -20.55 -6.53 13.57
N HIS A 337 -20.49 -7.39 14.59
CA HIS A 337 -20.38 -7.00 15.99
C HIS A 337 -19.23 -7.77 16.63
N LEU A 338 -18.47 -7.10 17.50
CA LEU A 338 -17.40 -7.75 18.27
C LEU A 338 -18.01 -8.80 19.21
N HIS A 339 -17.75 -10.08 18.93
CA HIS A 339 -18.24 -11.20 19.72
C HIS A 339 -17.22 -11.60 20.80
N ASN A 340 -15.94 -11.67 20.44
CA ASN A 340 -14.85 -11.95 21.37
C ASN A 340 -13.53 -11.34 20.89
N VAL A 341 -12.61 -11.03 21.81
CA VAL A 341 -11.26 -10.56 21.50
C VAL A 341 -10.27 -11.68 21.80
N LEU A 342 -9.34 -11.92 20.87
CA LEU A 342 -8.24 -12.87 21.06
C LEU A 342 -7.05 -12.10 21.64
N VAL A 343 -6.78 -12.35 22.92
CA VAL A 343 -5.73 -11.69 23.71
C VAL A 343 -4.62 -12.70 23.99
N ASP A 344 -3.36 -12.32 23.77
CA ASP A 344 -2.23 -13.16 24.14
C ASP A 344 -1.96 -13.05 25.64
N GLY A 345 -1.83 -14.20 26.32
CA GLY A 345 -1.56 -14.26 27.75
C GLY A 345 -0.14 -13.85 28.14
N ALA A 346 0.79 -13.71 27.18
CA ALA A 346 2.17 -13.30 27.44
C ALA A 346 2.35 -11.77 27.56
N ASP A 347 1.75 -10.99 26.66
CA ASP A 347 1.93 -9.53 26.54
C ASP A 347 0.62 -8.72 26.68
N PHE A 348 -0.51 -9.40 26.87
CA PHE A 348 -1.87 -8.83 26.87
C PHE A 348 -2.23 -8.06 25.59
N SER A 349 -1.53 -8.32 24.48
CA SER A 349 -1.86 -7.72 23.18
C SER A 349 -3.08 -8.39 22.57
N MET A 350 -3.94 -7.57 21.95
CA MET A 350 -5.04 -8.05 21.14
C MET A 350 -4.47 -8.46 19.78
N PHE A 351 -4.50 -9.75 19.45
CA PHE A 351 -3.95 -10.30 18.21
C PHE A 351 -5.03 -10.85 17.27
N GLY A 352 -6.29 -10.81 17.66
CA GLY A 352 -7.42 -11.18 16.82
C GLY A 352 -8.75 -10.78 17.42
N ALA A 353 -9.82 -10.93 16.63
CA ALA A 353 -11.20 -10.78 17.07
C ALA A 353 -12.10 -11.79 16.35
N ILE A 354 -13.12 -12.27 17.07
CA ILE A 354 -14.27 -12.97 16.50
C ILE A 354 -15.36 -11.92 16.29
N LEU A 355 -15.84 -11.80 15.05
CA LEU A 355 -16.82 -10.82 14.62
C LEU A 355 -18.08 -11.57 14.13
N GLU A 356 -19.23 -11.29 14.72
CA GLU A 356 -20.52 -11.92 14.39
C GLU A 356 -21.32 -11.04 13.43
N LEU A 357 -21.77 -11.60 12.30
CA LEU A 357 -22.64 -10.91 11.36
C LEU A 357 -24.08 -10.90 11.88
N ARG A 358 -24.67 -9.70 12.01
CA ARG A 358 -26.06 -9.51 12.46
C ARG A 358 -26.83 -8.64 11.46
N LEU A 359 -27.25 -9.25 10.35
CA LEU A 359 -27.98 -8.56 9.28
C LEU A 359 -29.32 -7.99 9.79
N PRO A 360 -29.71 -6.77 9.36
CA PRO A 360 -31.02 -6.20 9.69
C PRO A 360 -32.17 -6.97 9.00
N PRO A 361 -33.41 -6.93 9.53
CA PRO A 361 -34.55 -7.67 8.96
C PRO A 361 -34.86 -7.36 7.49
N ASN A 362 -34.50 -6.14 7.03
CA ASN A 362 -34.75 -5.64 5.68
C ASN A 362 -33.58 -5.88 4.71
N TYR A 363 -32.56 -6.67 5.09
CA TYR A 363 -31.39 -6.90 4.25
C TYR A 363 -31.77 -7.68 2.97
N PRO A 364 -31.26 -7.30 1.77
CA PRO A 364 -31.60 -7.99 0.53
C PRO A 364 -31.13 -9.45 0.54
N LYS A 365 -32.08 -10.39 0.55
CA LYS A 365 -31.79 -11.84 0.59
C LYS A 365 -30.93 -12.33 -0.57
N THR A 366 -30.97 -11.65 -1.72
CA THR A 366 -30.12 -11.91 -2.88
C THR A 366 -28.63 -11.69 -2.60
N PHE A 367 -28.29 -10.71 -1.77
CA PHE A 367 -26.91 -10.36 -1.40
C PHE A 367 -26.41 -11.12 -0.17
N ALA A 368 -27.30 -11.83 0.54
CA ALA A 368 -26.99 -12.63 1.72
C ALA A 368 -26.60 -14.09 1.40
N LEU A 369 -26.51 -14.48 0.12
CA LEU A 369 -26.06 -15.82 -0.25
C LEU A 369 -24.56 -15.96 0.08
N ASN A 370 -24.18 -17.07 0.72
CA ASN A 370 -22.80 -17.37 1.13
C ASN A 370 -22.21 -16.37 2.16
N THR A 371 -23.03 -15.69 2.96
CA THR A 371 -22.56 -14.89 4.09
C THR A 371 -21.96 -15.77 5.20
N PRO A 372 -20.77 -15.44 5.74
CA PRO A 372 -20.35 -16.00 7.02
C PRO A 372 -21.26 -15.52 8.15
N LYS A 373 -21.53 -16.39 9.14
CA LYS A 373 -22.08 -15.97 10.43
C LYS A 373 -20.99 -15.37 11.32
N TYR A 374 -19.76 -15.89 11.24
CA TYR A 374 -18.61 -15.39 11.98
C TYR A 374 -17.40 -15.18 11.07
N VAL A 375 -16.66 -14.09 11.30
CA VAL A 375 -15.32 -13.87 10.77
C VAL A 375 -14.35 -13.82 11.94
N ILE A 376 -13.30 -14.64 11.90
CA ILE A 376 -12.16 -14.55 12.82
C ILE A 376 -11.05 -13.80 12.11
N ALA A 377 -10.83 -12.54 12.53
CA ALA A 377 -9.85 -11.64 11.94
C ALA A 377 -8.59 -11.57 12.82
N PHE A 378 -7.42 -11.84 12.24
CA PHE A 378 -6.14 -11.90 12.94
C PHE A 378 -5.24 -10.70 12.61
N ARG A 379 -4.76 -10.05 13.67
CA ARG A 379 -3.74 -8.99 13.68
C ARG A 379 -2.47 -9.53 14.32
N VAL A 380 -1.55 -10.07 13.54
CA VAL A 380 -0.28 -10.58 14.07
C VAL A 380 0.86 -9.64 13.70
N ARG A 381 1.30 -8.83 14.68
CA ARG A 381 2.58 -8.14 14.65
C ARG A 381 3.66 -9.18 15.03
N ALA A 382 4.68 -9.36 14.18
CA ALA A 382 5.85 -10.13 14.57
C ALA A 382 6.54 -9.40 15.74
N GLU A 383 6.62 -10.04 16.89
CA GLU A 383 7.43 -9.52 17.99
C GLU A 383 8.90 -9.64 17.62
N THR A 384 9.65 -8.58 17.90
CA THR A 384 11.10 -8.44 17.61
C THR A 384 11.47 -8.26 16.13
N ARG A 385 11.82 -7.01 15.80
CA ARG A 385 12.74 -6.56 14.73
C ARG A 385 12.45 -6.96 13.25
N SER A 386 12.51 -5.95 12.39
CA SER A 386 12.43 -6.02 10.93
C SER A 386 13.67 -6.65 10.23
N ARG A 387 14.26 -7.70 10.80
CA ARG A 387 15.31 -8.50 10.12
C ARG A 387 15.09 -10.02 10.17
N ASP A 388 14.32 -10.55 11.12
CA ASP A 388 14.13 -12.00 11.18
C ASP A 388 13.00 -12.51 10.27
N ILE A 389 12.04 -11.67 9.89
CA ILE A 389 10.73 -12.05 9.30
C ILE A 389 10.79 -13.11 8.17
N LEU A 390 11.81 -13.18 7.31
CA LEU A 390 11.88 -14.25 6.28
C LEU A 390 12.47 -15.57 6.78
N LEU A 391 13.53 -15.51 7.60
CA LEU A 391 14.10 -16.68 8.28
C LEU A 391 13.09 -17.23 9.28
N ASP A 392 12.41 -16.35 10.00
CA ASP A 392 11.28 -16.66 10.87
C ASP A 392 10.02 -17.04 10.09
N LEU A 393 9.74 -16.58 8.88
CA LEU A 393 8.63 -17.17 8.13
C LEU A 393 8.88 -18.65 7.79
N LYS A 394 10.13 -19.10 7.64
CA LYS A 394 10.45 -20.53 7.48
C LYS A 394 10.61 -21.28 8.82
N CYS A 395 11.24 -20.68 9.83
CA CYS A 395 11.40 -21.24 11.17
C CYS A 395 10.07 -21.28 11.93
N ILE A 396 9.33 -20.17 11.92
CA ILE A 396 7.99 -20.07 12.47
C ILE A 396 6.95 -20.75 11.57
N VAL A 397 7.01 -20.92 10.23
CA VAL A 397 6.05 -21.90 9.61
C VAL A 397 6.18 -23.30 10.23
N ASN A 398 7.39 -23.69 10.61
CA ASN A 398 7.67 -24.91 11.38
C ASN A 398 7.52 -24.77 12.92
N LYS A 399 7.04 -23.62 13.45
CA LYS A 399 6.80 -23.38 14.90
C LYS A 399 5.52 -22.57 15.22
N ILE A 400 4.77 -22.02 14.25
CA ILE A 400 3.50 -21.27 14.41
C ILE A 400 2.56 -22.23 15.11
N HIS A 401 2.51 -23.47 14.64
CA HIS A 401 1.73 -24.57 15.21
C HIS A 401 2.10 -24.95 16.66
N LYS A 402 3.12 -24.33 17.25
CA LYS A 402 3.57 -24.47 18.65
C LYS A 402 3.52 -23.13 19.40
N SER A 403 2.95 -22.09 18.80
CA SER A 403 2.82 -20.77 19.42
C SER A 403 1.47 -20.65 20.12
N PHE A 404 1.47 -20.03 21.31
CA PHE A 404 0.25 -19.86 22.11
C PHE A 404 -0.84 -19.09 21.34
N ARG A 405 -0.46 -18.06 20.57
CA ARG A 405 -1.38 -17.34 19.67
C ARG A 405 -2.05 -18.26 18.64
N PHE A 406 -1.34 -19.23 18.09
CA PHE A 406 -1.92 -20.20 17.15
C PHE A 406 -2.80 -21.25 17.85
N GLU A 407 -2.38 -21.78 19.00
CA GLU A 407 -3.19 -22.72 19.76
C GLU A 407 -4.51 -22.09 20.19
N LEU A 408 -4.45 -20.84 20.69
CA LEU A 408 -5.63 -20.06 21.02
C LEU A 408 -6.48 -19.71 19.77
N ALA A 409 -5.86 -19.40 18.63
CA ALA A 409 -6.57 -19.20 17.36
C ALA A 409 -7.27 -20.48 16.86
N MET A 410 -6.60 -21.64 16.95
CA MET A 410 -7.14 -22.95 16.60
C MET A 410 -8.34 -23.32 17.49
N HIS A 411 -8.18 -23.20 18.81
CA HIS A 411 -9.24 -23.49 19.77
C HIS A 411 -10.44 -22.54 19.58
N SER A 412 -10.18 -21.25 19.34
CA SER A 412 -11.22 -20.26 19.03
C SER A 412 -11.95 -20.60 17.74
N PHE A 413 -11.23 -21.03 16.69
CA PHE A 413 -11.84 -21.49 15.44
C PHE A 413 -12.69 -22.74 15.64
N GLN A 414 -12.16 -23.77 16.29
CA GLN A 414 -12.87 -25.02 16.56
C GLN A 414 -14.17 -24.77 17.33
N ASN A 415 -14.11 -24.02 18.43
CA ASN A 415 -15.30 -23.65 19.21
C ASN A 415 -16.31 -22.84 18.38
N THR A 416 -15.85 -21.98 17.46
CA THR A 416 -16.75 -21.22 16.57
C THR A 416 -17.39 -22.13 15.52
N VAL A 417 -16.65 -23.09 14.97
CA VAL A 417 -17.13 -24.09 14.01
C VAL A 417 -18.11 -25.06 14.65
N ASP A 418 -17.87 -25.51 15.88
CA ASP A 418 -18.78 -26.38 16.63
C ASP A 418 -20.13 -25.70 16.91
N VAL A 419 -20.15 -24.37 17.09
CA VAL A 419 -21.35 -23.57 17.33
C VAL A 419 -22.07 -23.14 16.04
N ALA A 420 -21.34 -22.96 14.93
CA ALA A 420 -21.87 -22.32 13.72
C ALA A 420 -21.95 -23.23 12.48
N GLY A 421 -21.20 -24.33 12.44
CA GLY A 421 -20.89 -25.09 11.23
C GLY A 421 -19.77 -24.42 10.41
N ALA A 422 -18.90 -25.24 9.79
CA ALA A 422 -17.69 -24.76 9.11
C ALA A 422 -17.97 -23.75 7.98
N ASP A 423 -19.01 -23.98 7.18
CA ASP A 423 -19.40 -23.11 6.06
C ASP A 423 -19.75 -21.67 6.49
N ASN A 424 -20.08 -21.49 7.76
CA ASN A 424 -20.47 -20.20 8.35
C ASN A 424 -19.32 -19.46 9.06
N VAL A 425 -18.09 -20.00 9.07
CA VAL A 425 -16.93 -19.44 9.77
C VAL A 425 -15.81 -19.11 8.80
N TRP A 426 -15.50 -17.82 8.67
CA TRP A 426 -14.44 -17.33 7.77
C TRP A 426 -13.21 -16.90 8.56
N LEU A 427 -12.03 -17.12 7.98
CA LEU A 427 -10.76 -16.76 8.58
C LEU A 427 -10.07 -15.68 7.75
N ALA A 428 -9.61 -14.62 8.42
CA ALA A 428 -9.05 -13.45 7.78
C ALA A 428 -7.80 -12.96 8.51
N GLY A 429 -6.86 -12.35 7.79
CA GLY A 429 -5.70 -11.72 8.38
C GLY A 429 -4.70 -11.25 7.33
N HIS A 430 -3.85 -10.32 7.71
CA HIS A 430 -2.78 -9.81 6.85
C HIS A 430 -1.42 -10.43 7.24
N SER A 431 -0.58 -10.75 6.26
CA SER A 431 0.78 -11.29 6.45
C SER A 431 0.84 -12.53 7.36
N LEU A 432 1.30 -12.41 8.61
CA LEU A 432 1.35 -13.55 9.55
C LEU A 432 -0.05 -13.97 10.03
N GLY A 433 -1.05 -13.07 9.98
CA GLY A 433 -2.45 -13.40 10.22
C GLY A 433 -3.05 -14.31 9.14
N SER A 434 -2.69 -14.13 7.86
CA SER A 434 -3.13 -15.05 6.80
C SER A 434 -2.44 -16.41 6.87
N ALA A 435 -1.22 -16.50 7.42
CA ALA A 435 -0.57 -17.78 7.69
C ALA A 435 -1.30 -18.58 8.79
N ILE A 436 -1.75 -17.93 9.87
CA ILE A 436 -2.60 -18.56 10.90
C ILE A 436 -3.93 -19.00 10.26
N ALA A 437 -4.64 -18.10 9.58
CA ALA A 437 -5.90 -18.42 8.90
C ALA A 437 -5.79 -19.64 7.95
N LEU A 438 -4.73 -19.68 7.13
CA LEU A 438 -4.51 -20.77 6.17
C LEU A 438 -4.13 -22.10 6.84
N LEU A 439 -3.32 -22.07 7.91
CA LEU A 439 -2.97 -23.27 8.68
C LEU A 439 -4.17 -23.82 9.47
N THR A 440 -5.03 -22.92 9.97
CA THR A 440 -6.26 -23.26 10.68
C THR A 440 -7.30 -23.87 9.74
N GLY A 441 -7.52 -23.27 8.56
CA GLY A 441 -8.41 -23.83 7.55
C GLY A 441 -7.94 -25.18 6.98
N LYS A 442 -6.65 -25.33 6.67
CA LYS A 442 -6.09 -26.58 6.09
C LYS A 442 -6.20 -27.82 6.97
N LYS A 443 -6.51 -27.70 8.26
CA LYS A 443 -6.72 -28.84 9.16
C LYS A 443 -8.17 -29.33 9.20
N HIS A 444 -9.09 -28.66 8.51
CA HIS A 444 -10.54 -28.92 8.58
C HIS A 444 -11.27 -29.02 7.23
N GLY A 445 -10.57 -28.80 6.11
CA GLY A 445 -11.09 -28.98 4.75
C GLY A 445 -10.58 -30.25 4.07
#